data_AF-A0A842TA46-F1
#
_entry.id   AF-A0A842TA46-F1
#
_cell.length_a   1.000
_cell.length_b   1.000
_cell.length_c   1.000
_cell.angle_alpha   90.00
_cell.angle_beta   90.00
_cell.angle_gamma   90.00
#
_symmetry.space_group_name_H-M   'P 1'
#
loop_
_entity.id
_entity.type
_entity.pdbx_description
1 polymer ?
#
loop_
_entity_poly.entity_id
_entity_poly.type
_entity_poly.pdbx_seq_one_letter_code
_entity_poly.pdbx_strand_id
1 'polypeptide(L)'
;MAKIPKIIFTKQLRGSNLARISLSARQFANLLKNEDLKILFSDLQIGPPHHRSTNYLYLIKEGIIFQPSRDEIEYLEDFFNIEKFNCEEMKQYLVCQYYEIDDYMKFEEFIEANFGLRKEDFDLFQEAKKYSFSNRKEYLEAKKFGIKDINEFKEWKSTDFDNYKDFIKARKGGFDSRREFNDAQKYNIGDINDYQKFIDKGLKELEKKIQEVENDSNRAFDNRNYKEFIRLMYLSIEKIVEIIYLRVIGEPIPNDDDLNTSDMIEQVQTKLGKDFNLLDKFHKWRLMRNDIVHENLDVNPKTAEEAREFYQVTKEKLMNQFYNFS
;
A
#
# COMPACT_ATOMS: atom_id res chain seq x y z
N MET A 1 -18.55 52.87 -11.04
CA MET A 1 -18.36 53.28 -9.62
C MET A 1 -18.76 52.11 -8.73
N ALA A 2 -17.79 51.43 -8.10
CA ALA A 2 -18.08 50.33 -7.19
C ALA A 2 -18.67 50.89 -5.88
N LYS A 3 -19.79 50.33 -5.41
CA LYS A 3 -20.39 50.66 -4.11
C LYS A 3 -19.39 50.29 -3.01
N ILE A 4 -18.82 51.29 -2.38
CA ILE A 4 -17.98 51.14 -1.19
C ILE A 4 -18.85 50.49 -0.09
N PRO A 5 -18.43 49.39 0.55
CA PRO A 5 -19.15 48.86 1.70
C PRO A 5 -19.11 49.89 2.83
N LYS A 6 -20.28 50.25 3.38
CA LYS A 6 -20.37 51.09 4.57
C LYS A 6 -19.91 50.28 5.77
N ILE A 7 -18.72 50.59 6.28
CA ILE A 7 -18.23 50.10 7.57
C ILE A 7 -19.04 50.81 8.66
N ILE A 8 -19.68 50.06 9.55
CA ILE A 8 -20.30 50.59 10.76
C ILE A 8 -19.61 49.91 11.94
N PHE A 9 -18.92 50.68 12.77
CA PHE A 9 -18.46 50.22 14.08
C PHE A 9 -19.62 50.31 15.06
N THR A 10 -19.97 49.23 15.76
CA THR A 10 -20.74 49.35 17.00
C THR A 10 -20.19 48.45 18.08
N LYS A 11 -20.01 49.06 19.26
CA LYS A 11 -19.89 48.37 20.54
C LYS A 11 -21.19 47.60 20.78
N GLN A 12 -21.08 46.32 21.11
CA GLN A 12 -22.10 45.44 21.72
C GLN A 12 -23.53 45.56 21.15
N LEU A 13 -23.89 44.71 20.18
CA LEU A 13 -25.30 44.50 19.81
C LEU A 13 -25.97 43.58 20.84
N ARG A 14 -26.52 44.18 21.92
CA ARG A 14 -27.51 43.52 22.75
C ARG A 14 -28.88 43.63 22.06
N GLY A 15 -29.36 42.54 21.49
CA GLY A 15 -30.71 42.42 20.93
C GLY A 15 -30.97 41.02 20.36
N SER A 16 -32.06 40.39 20.78
CA SER A 16 -32.43 38.97 20.60
C SER A 16 -32.94 38.57 19.20
N ASN A 17 -32.60 39.29 18.13
CA ASN A 17 -33.24 39.11 16.82
C ASN A 17 -32.32 38.63 15.68
N LEU A 18 -31.22 37.95 16.00
CA LEU A 18 -30.36 37.34 14.98
C LEU A 18 -30.62 35.83 14.88
N ALA A 19 -31.07 35.38 13.70
CA ALA A 19 -31.19 33.96 13.39
C ALA A 19 -29.79 33.34 13.32
N ARG A 20 -29.49 32.41 14.22
CA ARG A 20 -28.28 31.58 14.16
C ARG A 20 -28.52 30.43 13.19
N ILE A 21 -27.65 30.29 12.20
CA ILE A 21 -27.63 29.10 11.35
C ILE A 21 -26.35 28.33 11.66
N SER A 22 -26.50 27.05 11.97
CA SER A 22 -25.37 26.13 12.12
C SER A 22 -25.18 25.39 10.79
N LEU A 23 -23.98 25.45 10.22
CA LEU A 23 -23.62 24.71 9.02
C LEU A 23 -22.61 23.63 9.38
N SER A 24 -22.68 22.48 8.71
CA SER A 24 -21.57 21.51 8.71
C SER A 24 -20.38 22.05 7.93
N ALA A 25 -19.16 21.59 8.25
CA ALA A 25 -17.92 22.01 7.60
C ALA A 25 -17.96 21.88 6.06
N ARG A 26 -18.63 20.85 5.54
CA ARG A 26 -18.83 20.65 4.10
C ARG A 26 -19.76 21.70 3.47
N GLN A 27 -20.83 22.10 4.17
CA GLN A 27 -21.74 23.14 3.71
C GLN A 27 -21.06 24.51 3.76
N PHE A 28 -20.27 24.77 4.79
CA PHE A 28 -19.48 25.98 4.94
C PHE A 28 -18.42 26.13 3.83
N ALA A 29 -17.65 25.08 3.56
CA ALA A 29 -16.67 25.07 2.48
C ALA A 29 -17.28 25.25 1.08
N ASN A 30 -18.47 24.69 0.84
CA ASN A 30 -19.21 24.89 -0.41
C ASN A 30 -19.77 26.31 -0.54
N LEU A 31 -20.15 26.95 0.58
CA LEU A 31 -20.61 28.33 0.62
C LEU A 31 -19.48 29.31 0.25
N LEU A 32 -18.27 29.07 0.77
CA LEU A 32 -17.06 29.84 0.46
C LEU A 32 -16.61 29.70 -1.00
N LYS A 33 -16.82 28.52 -1.60
CA LYS A 33 -16.42 28.22 -2.99
C LYS A 33 -17.35 28.82 -4.05
N ASN A 34 -18.62 29.04 -3.73
CA ASN A 34 -19.64 29.36 -4.72
C ASN A 34 -20.07 30.84 -4.75
N GLU A 35 -19.70 31.68 -3.78
CA GLU A 35 -20.23 33.05 -3.71
C GLU A 35 -19.21 34.14 -3.35
N ASP A 36 -19.46 35.33 -3.90
CA ASP A 36 -18.65 36.56 -3.82
C ASP A 36 -18.76 37.21 -2.41
N LEU A 37 -18.33 36.46 -1.39
CA LEU A 37 -18.42 36.84 0.02
C LEU A 37 -17.42 37.95 0.36
N LYS A 38 -17.89 39.03 0.97
CA LYS A 38 -17.08 40.20 1.32
C LYS A 38 -17.02 40.41 2.84
N ILE A 39 -15.85 40.06 3.37
CA ILE A 39 -15.21 40.51 4.64
C ILE A 39 -15.65 39.81 5.96
N LEU A 40 -14.65 39.70 6.86
CA LEU A 40 -14.51 38.91 8.08
C LEU A 40 -14.52 39.79 9.35
N PHE A 41 -15.14 39.34 10.44
CA PHE A 41 -15.06 39.99 11.77
C PHE A 41 -14.66 38.99 12.88
N SER A 42 -14.08 39.47 13.98
CA SER A 42 -14.12 38.80 15.29
C SER A 42 -14.61 39.77 16.35
N ASP A 43 -15.26 39.22 17.37
CA ASP A 43 -15.55 39.92 18.61
C ASP A 43 -14.73 39.26 19.73
N LEU A 44 -14.01 40.09 20.48
CA LEU A 44 -13.24 39.66 21.65
C LEU A 44 -14.11 39.93 22.88
N GLN A 45 -14.84 38.92 23.36
CA GLN A 45 -15.53 39.04 24.64
C GLN A 45 -14.53 38.93 25.79
N ILE A 46 -14.20 40.08 26.38
CA ILE A 46 -13.56 40.13 27.70
C ILE A 46 -14.63 39.80 28.73
N GLY A 47 -14.75 38.52 29.08
CA GLY A 47 -15.51 38.09 30.25
C GLY A 47 -14.80 38.48 31.56
N PRO A 48 -15.51 38.50 32.70
CA PRO A 48 -14.87 38.66 34.01
C PRO A 48 -13.77 37.59 34.22
N PRO A 49 -12.76 37.86 35.08
CA PRO A 49 -11.40 37.26 35.08
C PRO A 49 -11.29 35.73 35.26
N HIS A 50 -12.38 34.97 35.23
CA HIS A 50 -12.40 33.51 35.40
C HIS A 50 -13.06 32.74 34.24
N HIS A 51 -13.49 33.40 33.16
CA HIS A 51 -13.95 32.71 31.95
C HIS A 51 -12.92 32.80 30.83
N ARG A 52 -12.56 31.63 30.26
CA ARG A 52 -11.68 31.53 29.09
C ARG A 52 -12.23 32.42 27.97
N SER A 53 -11.39 33.26 27.38
CA SER A 53 -11.72 34.01 26.18
C SER A 53 -12.10 33.04 25.06
N THR A 54 -13.38 32.97 24.73
CA THR A 54 -13.84 32.33 23.50
C THR A 54 -13.78 33.36 22.39
N ASN A 55 -12.85 33.16 21.46
CA ASN A 55 -12.81 33.95 20.25
C ASN A 55 -13.84 33.38 19.27
N TYR A 56 -14.66 34.25 18.71
CA TYR A 56 -15.67 33.90 17.72
C TYR A 56 -15.28 34.52 16.38
N LEU A 57 -15.12 33.70 15.34
CA LEU A 57 -15.04 34.19 13.96
C LEU A 57 -16.47 34.32 13.43
N TYR A 58 -16.80 35.45 12.80
CA TYR A 58 -18.13 35.67 12.23
C TYR A 58 -18.06 35.97 10.74
N LEU A 59 -18.82 35.21 9.96
CA LEU A 59 -19.08 35.46 8.53
C LEU A 59 -20.51 35.95 8.35
N ILE A 60 -20.70 37.02 7.58
CA ILE A 60 -22.02 37.62 7.32
C ILE A 60 -22.37 37.53 5.84
N LYS A 61 -23.47 36.85 5.54
CA LYS A 61 -24.16 36.89 4.25
C LYS A 61 -25.59 37.32 4.48
N GLU A 62 -26.02 38.41 3.84
CA GLU A 62 -27.41 38.91 3.89
C GLU A 62 -28.03 39.01 5.31
N GLY A 63 -27.19 39.26 6.33
CA GLY A 63 -27.63 39.40 7.73
C GLY A 63 -27.56 38.14 8.61
N ILE A 64 -26.97 37.04 8.13
CA ILE A 64 -26.85 35.77 8.88
C ILE A 64 -25.39 35.57 9.35
N ILE A 65 -25.20 35.16 10.62
CA ILE A 65 -23.90 35.05 11.31
C ILE A 65 -23.49 33.58 11.53
N PHE A 66 -22.25 33.20 11.19
CA PHE A 66 -21.67 31.85 11.41
C PHE A 66 -20.49 31.84 12.39
N GLN A 67 -20.26 30.73 13.10
CA GLN A 67 -19.22 30.56 14.13
C GLN A 67 -18.41 29.26 13.88
N PRO A 68 -17.08 29.31 13.63
CA PRO A 68 -16.28 28.10 13.44
C PRO A 68 -16.09 27.36 14.76
N SER A 69 -15.90 26.05 14.62
CA SER A 69 -15.68 25.13 15.72
C SER A 69 -14.21 25.11 16.16
N ARG A 70 -13.97 24.58 17.35
CA ARG A 70 -12.63 24.42 17.91
C ARG A 70 -11.76 23.46 17.10
N ASP A 71 -12.38 22.40 16.57
CA ASP A 71 -11.70 21.38 15.76
C ASP A 71 -11.12 21.95 14.46
N GLU A 72 -11.75 22.98 13.89
CA GLU A 72 -11.27 23.68 12.69
C GLU A 72 -10.07 24.60 12.97
N ILE A 73 -9.96 25.12 14.19
CA ILE A 73 -8.81 25.91 14.66
C ILE A 73 -7.64 24.96 14.97
N GLU A 74 -7.90 23.87 15.69
CA GLU A 74 -6.89 22.86 16.04
C GLU A 74 -6.27 22.23 14.77
N TYR A 75 -7.05 22.00 13.71
CA TYR A 75 -6.54 21.55 12.41
C TYR A 75 -5.47 22.49 11.80
N LEU A 76 -5.65 23.81 11.93
CA LEU A 76 -4.74 24.80 11.34
C LEU A 76 -3.49 24.97 12.21
N GLU A 77 -3.61 24.87 13.53
CA GLU A 77 -2.49 24.84 14.47
C GLU A 77 -1.59 23.62 14.23
N ASP A 78 -2.19 22.43 14.09
CA ASP A 78 -1.48 21.19 13.78
C ASP A 78 -0.79 21.23 12.40
N PHE A 79 -1.45 21.83 11.40
CA PHE A 79 -0.94 21.92 10.04
C PHE A 79 0.36 22.73 9.96
N PHE A 80 0.41 23.88 10.64
CA PHE A 80 1.59 24.76 10.61
C PHE A 80 2.59 24.46 11.73
N ASN A 81 2.27 23.55 12.65
CA ASN A 81 3.05 23.25 13.86
C ASN A 81 3.35 24.52 14.67
N ILE A 82 2.33 25.36 14.82
CA ILE A 82 2.42 26.67 15.49
C ILE A 82 1.89 26.52 16.90
N GLU A 83 2.64 27.06 17.86
CA GLU A 83 2.25 27.12 19.25
C GLU A 83 1.06 28.10 19.38
N LYS A 84 -0.17 27.56 19.30
CA LYS A 84 -1.46 28.22 19.52
C LYS A 84 -1.59 29.65 18.97
N PHE A 85 -2.24 29.78 17.83
CA PHE A 85 -2.66 31.09 17.35
C PHE A 85 -3.76 31.65 18.25
N ASN A 86 -3.66 32.92 18.64
CA ASN A 86 -4.88 33.63 18.99
C ASN A 86 -5.66 33.96 17.70
N CYS A 87 -6.99 34.08 17.78
CA CYS A 87 -7.81 34.22 16.58
C CYS A 87 -7.55 35.51 15.79
N GLU A 88 -6.86 36.49 16.37
CA GLU A 88 -6.50 37.72 15.66
C GLU A 88 -5.33 37.50 14.69
N GLU A 89 -4.35 36.72 15.13
CA GLU A 89 -3.24 36.26 14.29
C GLU A 89 -3.73 35.36 13.15
N MET A 90 -4.71 34.49 13.42
CA MET A 90 -5.31 33.64 12.42
C MET A 90 -6.16 34.42 11.40
N LYS A 91 -6.83 35.49 11.83
CA LYS A 91 -7.57 36.41 10.93
C LYS A 91 -6.63 37.14 10.00
N GLN A 92 -5.50 37.62 10.51
CA GLN A 92 -4.51 38.34 9.70
C GLN A 92 -3.87 37.40 8.69
N TYR A 93 -3.53 36.17 9.11
CA TYR A 93 -3.07 35.12 8.21
C TYR A 93 -4.07 34.85 7.07
N LEU A 94 -5.34 34.62 7.39
CA LEU A 94 -6.39 34.34 6.38
C LEU A 94 -6.69 35.54 5.47
N VAL A 95 -6.71 36.78 5.99
CA VAL A 95 -6.90 37.98 5.17
C VAL A 95 -5.77 38.13 4.14
N CYS A 96 -4.53 37.83 4.51
CA CYS A 96 -3.38 37.90 3.60
C CYS A 96 -3.35 36.75 2.57
N GLN A 97 -3.93 35.58 2.88
CA GLN A 97 -4.00 34.44 1.94
C GLN A 97 -5.03 34.63 0.82
N TYR A 98 -6.08 35.40 1.06
CA TYR A 98 -7.24 35.51 0.16
C TYR A 98 -7.41 36.90 -0.47
N TYR A 99 -6.62 37.90 -0.06
CA TYR A 99 -6.57 39.22 -0.69
C TYR A 99 -5.19 39.48 -1.30
N GLU A 100 -5.16 40.02 -2.52
CA GLU A 100 -3.95 40.59 -3.14
C GLU A 100 -3.55 41.86 -2.37
N ILE A 101 -2.73 41.70 -1.32
CA ILE A 101 -2.13 42.84 -0.64
C ILE A 101 -0.94 43.29 -1.49
N ASP A 102 -1.09 44.44 -2.15
CA ASP A 102 -0.10 45.04 -3.07
C ASP A 102 1.28 45.36 -2.45
N ASP A 103 1.44 45.22 -1.12
CA ASP A 103 2.66 45.56 -0.39
C ASP A 103 3.32 44.29 0.20
N TYR A 104 3.82 43.43 -0.70
CA TYR A 104 4.43 42.12 -0.40
C TYR A 104 5.63 42.20 0.57
N MET A 105 6.36 43.32 0.62
CA MET A 105 7.53 43.48 1.52
C MET A 105 7.15 43.61 2.99
N LYS A 106 6.04 44.27 3.32
CA LYS A 106 5.59 44.40 4.72
C LYS A 106 5.00 43.11 5.27
N PHE A 107 4.56 42.22 4.38
CA PHE A 107 4.03 40.91 4.73
C PHE A 107 5.13 39.95 5.22
N GLU A 108 6.28 39.93 4.54
CA GLU A 108 7.43 39.09 4.91
C GLU A 108 7.98 39.49 6.28
N GLU A 109 8.23 40.77 6.50
CA GLU A 109 8.71 41.29 7.78
C GLU A 109 7.70 41.04 8.91
N PHE A 110 6.39 41.15 8.64
CA PHE A 110 5.35 40.94 9.65
C PHE A 110 5.19 39.46 10.05
N ILE A 111 5.19 38.56 9.07
CA ILE A 111 5.07 37.12 9.32
C ILE A 111 6.31 36.60 10.06
N GLU A 112 7.50 37.05 9.65
CA GLU A 112 8.75 36.68 10.32
C GLU A 112 8.81 37.27 11.74
N ALA A 113 8.42 38.53 11.94
CA ALA A 113 8.47 39.20 13.23
C ALA A 113 7.44 38.69 14.25
N ASN A 114 6.26 38.23 13.81
CA ASN A 114 5.17 37.84 14.72
C ASN A 114 4.98 36.32 14.83
N PHE A 115 5.33 35.56 13.80
CA PHE A 115 5.10 34.10 13.77
C PHE A 115 6.39 33.29 13.64
N GLY A 116 7.53 33.94 13.38
CA GLY A 116 8.78 33.25 13.10
C GLY A 116 8.73 32.35 11.87
N LEU A 117 7.68 32.46 11.05
CA LEU A 117 7.55 31.74 9.79
C LEU A 117 8.38 32.46 8.75
N ARG A 118 9.30 31.74 8.11
CA ARG A 118 10.12 32.34 7.05
C ARG A 118 9.35 32.30 5.73
N LYS A 119 9.67 33.20 4.80
CA LYS A 119 9.07 33.23 3.46
C LYS A 119 9.09 31.85 2.79
N GLU A 120 10.18 31.11 2.95
CA GLU A 120 10.33 29.77 2.36
C GLU A 120 9.28 28.77 2.86
N ASP A 121 8.79 28.93 4.08
CA ASP A 121 7.74 28.07 4.64
C ASP A 121 6.37 28.35 4.01
N PHE A 122 6.12 29.61 3.64
CA PHE A 122 4.90 30.00 2.93
C PHE A 122 4.89 29.52 1.47
N ASP A 123 6.00 29.70 0.76
CA ASP A 123 6.16 29.21 -0.61
C ASP A 123 6.00 27.68 -0.66
N LEU A 124 6.57 26.97 0.33
CA LEU A 124 6.43 25.53 0.49
C LEU A 124 4.96 25.11 0.69
N PHE A 125 4.18 25.86 1.46
CA PHE A 125 2.76 25.60 1.67
C PHE A 125 1.95 25.73 0.38
N GLN A 126 2.15 26.82 -0.37
CA GLN A 126 1.44 27.02 -1.64
C GLN A 126 1.80 25.94 -2.65
N GLU A 127 3.06 25.52 -2.69
CA GLU A 127 3.52 24.41 -3.52
C GLU A 127 2.87 23.08 -3.10
N ALA A 128 2.85 22.76 -1.80
CA ALA A 128 2.20 21.57 -1.25
C ALA A 128 0.70 21.51 -1.61
N LYS A 129 0.00 22.65 -1.45
CA LYS A 129 -1.44 22.78 -1.75
C LYS A 129 -1.73 22.56 -3.23
N LYS A 130 -0.89 23.07 -4.14
CA LYS A 130 -1.01 22.82 -5.59
C LYS A 130 -1.01 21.32 -5.92
N TYR A 131 -0.30 20.53 -5.13
CA TYR A 131 -0.15 19.09 -5.24
C TYR A 131 -1.09 18.29 -4.32
N SER A 132 -2.08 18.97 -3.73
CA SER A 132 -3.09 18.39 -2.83
C SER A 132 -2.53 17.76 -1.54
N PHE A 133 -1.31 18.12 -1.13
CA PHE A 133 -0.77 17.70 0.16
C PHE A 133 -1.36 18.55 1.29
N SER A 134 -1.99 17.89 2.25
CA SER A 134 -2.50 18.50 3.48
C SER A 134 -1.56 18.35 4.68
N ASN A 135 -0.35 17.84 4.48
CA ASN A 135 0.63 17.65 5.56
C ASN A 135 2.03 18.05 5.07
N ARG A 136 2.67 18.99 5.76
CA ARG A 136 4.02 19.51 5.40
C ARG A 136 5.08 18.42 5.43
N LYS A 137 5.04 17.52 6.41
CA LYS A 137 6.01 16.42 6.55
C LYS A 137 5.88 15.44 5.38
N GLU A 138 4.66 15.05 5.03
CA GLU A 138 4.38 14.21 3.84
C GLU A 138 4.85 14.88 2.56
N TYR A 139 4.57 16.18 2.39
CA TYR A 139 5.00 16.91 1.19
C TYR A 139 6.52 16.97 1.06
N LEU A 140 7.24 17.30 2.15
CA LEU A 140 8.69 17.33 2.15
C LEU A 140 9.30 15.95 1.88
N GLU A 141 8.67 14.88 2.37
CA GLU A 141 9.06 13.51 2.06
C GLU A 141 8.83 13.20 0.58
N ALA A 142 7.63 13.46 0.05
CA ALA A 142 7.28 13.29 -1.36
C ALA A 142 8.24 14.07 -2.29
N LYS A 143 8.54 15.33 -1.94
CA LYS A 143 9.45 16.20 -2.69
C LYS A 143 10.88 15.64 -2.75
N LYS A 144 11.38 14.99 -1.70
CA LYS A 144 12.69 14.30 -1.72
C LYS A 144 12.77 13.20 -2.77
N PHE A 145 11.65 12.54 -3.06
CA PHE A 145 11.54 11.50 -4.08
C PHE A 145 11.09 12.04 -5.45
N GLY A 146 10.82 13.34 -5.57
CA GLY A 146 10.34 13.96 -6.81
C GLY A 146 8.85 13.70 -7.10
N ILE A 147 8.08 13.28 -6.10
CA ILE A 147 6.65 12.98 -6.21
C ILE A 147 5.86 14.28 -6.12
N LYS A 148 4.94 14.49 -7.08
CA LYS A 148 4.14 15.72 -7.20
C LYS A 148 2.66 15.52 -6.92
N ASP A 149 2.18 14.30 -6.78
CA ASP A 149 0.76 14.05 -6.49
C ASP A 149 0.60 13.31 -5.17
N ILE A 150 -0.35 13.74 -4.34
CA ILE A 150 -0.63 13.11 -3.05
C ILE A 150 -1.15 11.67 -3.21
N ASN A 151 -1.91 11.37 -4.27
CA ASN A 151 -2.42 10.03 -4.49
C ASN A 151 -1.30 9.11 -4.92
N GLU A 152 -0.40 9.57 -5.79
CA GLU A 152 0.82 8.85 -6.18
C GLU A 152 1.73 8.58 -4.97
N PHE A 153 1.91 9.56 -4.07
CA PHE A 153 2.67 9.37 -2.83
C PHE A 153 2.02 8.33 -1.90
N LYS A 154 0.69 8.42 -1.70
CA LYS A 154 -0.06 7.46 -0.88
C LYS A 154 -0.06 6.07 -1.47
N GLU A 155 -0.20 5.95 -2.78
CA GLU A 155 -0.11 4.69 -3.50
C GLU A 155 1.27 4.06 -3.27
N TRP A 156 2.36 4.79 -3.54
CA TRP A 156 3.71 4.31 -3.29
C TRP A 156 3.92 3.88 -1.83
N LYS A 157 3.49 4.68 -0.85
CA LYS A 157 3.61 4.35 0.59
C LYS A 157 2.75 3.15 1.00
N SER A 158 1.75 2.76 0.22
CA SER A 158 0.95 1.56 0.46
C SER A 158 1.56 0.28 -0.12
N THR A 159 2.61 0.41 -0.94
CA THR A 159 3.34 -0.72 -1.51
C THR A 159 4.54 -1.15 -0.65
N ASP A 160 5.16 -2.27 -1.02
CA ASP A 160 6.38 -2.81 -0.39
C ASP A 160 7.70 -2.27 -0.98
N PHE A 161 7.64 -1.28 -1.88
CA PHE A 161 8.81 -0.67 -2.54
C PHE A 161 9.58 0.30 -1.63
N ASP A 162 10.84 -0.02 -1.31
CA ASP A 162 11.73 0.85 -0.51
C ASP A 162 12.08 2.17 -1.21
N ASN A 163 12.05 2.20 -2.54
CA ASN A 163 12.40 3.39 -3.30
C ASN A 163 11.41 3.67 -4.43
N TYR A 164 11.14 4.96 -4.62
CA TYR A 164 10.16 5.44 -5.59
C TYR A 164 10.57 5.18 -7.05
N LYS A 165 11.87 5.16 -7.35
CA LYS A 165 12.38 4.92 -8.71
C LYS A 165 12.03 3.52 -9.21
N ASP A 166 12.14 2.53 -8.34
CA ASP A 166 11.78 1.14 -8.64
C ASP A 166 10.28 0.96 -8.68
N PHE A 167 9.52 1.62 -7.81
CA PHE A 167 8.06 1.68 -7.91
C PHE A 167 7.60 2.18 -9.29
N ILE A 168 8.15 3.30 -9.79
CA ILE A 168 7.80 3.82 -11.11
C ILE A 168 8.21 2.86 -12.24
N LYS A 169 9.39 2.25 -12.15
CA LYS A 169 9.82 1.24 -13.13
C LYS A 169 8.89 0.02 -13.13
N ALA A 170 8.52 -0.46 -11.96
CA ALA A 170 7.62 -1.59 -11.77
C ALA A 170 6.24 -1.28 -12.36
N ARG A 171 5.65 -0.13 -12.03
CA ARG A 171 4.39 0.34 -12.60
C ARG A 171 4.43 0.45 -14.12
N LYS A 172 5.52 0.98 -14.66
CA LYS A 172 5.70 1.06 -16.13
C LYS A 172 5.77 -0.33 -16.77
N GLY A 173 6.32 -1.32 -16.07
CA GLY A 173 6.34 -2.72 -16.49
C GLY A 173 5.06 -3.50 -16.16
N GLY A 174 4.05 -2.88 -15.55
CA GLY A 174 2.80 -3.55 -15.15
C GLY A 174 2.92 -4.44 -13.91
N PHE A 175 3.97 -4.27 -13.10
CA PHE A 175 4.14 -5.00 -11.84
C PHE A 175 3.43 -4.28 -10.69
N ASP A 176 2.60 -5.02 -9.94
CA ASP A 176 1.88 -4.51 -8.77
C ASP A 176 2.66 -4.67 -7.47
N SER A 177 3.54 -5.67 -7.39
CA SER A 177 4.36 -5.95 -6.21
C SER A 177 5.85 -5.74 -6.47
N ARG A 178 6.59 -5.28 -5.45
CA ARG A 178 8.06 -5.19 -5.53
C ARG A 178 8.69 -6.54 -5.74
N ARG A 179 8.10 -7.56 -5.13
CA ARG A 179 8.60 -8.92 -5.22
C ARG A 179 8.61 -9.44 -6.66
N GLU A 180 7.49 -9.37 -7.37
CA GLU A 180 7.43 -9.79 -8.78
C GLU A 180 8.37 -8.98 -9.66
N PHE A 181 8.45 -7.66 -9.42
CA PHE A 181 9.38 -6.80 -10.14
C PHE A 181 10.85 -7.22 -9.92
N ASN A 182 11.25 -7.47 -8.67
CA ASN A 182 12.61 -7.90 -8.35
C ASN A 182 12.93 -9.27 -8.96
N ASP A 183 11.98 -10.20 -8.95
CA ASP A 183 12.18 -11.52 -9.55
C ASP A 183 12.31 -11.42 -11.08
N ALA A 184 11.48 -10.60 -11.74
CA ALA A 184 11.62 -10.33 -13.16
C ALA A 184 12.97 -9.67 -13.51
N GLN A 185 13.45 -8.75 -12.67
CA GLN A 185 14.76 -8.11 -12.85
C GLN A 185 15.93 -9.11 -12.81
N LYS A 186 15.86 -10.20 -12.02
CA LYS A 186 16.90 -11.25 -12.01
C LYS A 186 17.09 -11.88 -13.39
N TYR A 187 16.04 -11.90 -14.21
CA TYR A 187 16.04 -12.45 -15.56
C TYR A 187 16.13 -11.36 -16.64
N ASN A 188 16.41 -10.11 -16.27
CA ASN A 188 16.40 -8.94 -17.15
C ASN A 188 15.06 -8.72 -17.89
N ILE A 189 13.94 -9.10 -17.26
CA ILE A 189 12.59 -8.90 -17.79
C ILE A 189 12.01 -7.62 -17.19
N GLY A 190 11.55 -6.71 -18.06
CA GLY A 190 11.04 -5.39 -17.68
C GLY A 190 9.52 -5.24 -17.78
N ASP A 191 8.81 -6.25 -18.29
CA ASP A 191 7.36 -6.26 -18.52
C ASP A 191 6.71 -7.49 -17.89
N ILE A 192 5.56 -7.30 -17.23
CA ILE A 192 4.84 -8.36 -16.52
C ILE A 192 4.33 -9.46 -17.45
N ASN A 193 3.92 -9.13 -18.67
CA ASN A 193 3.42 -10.14 -19.61
C ASN A 193 4.55 -11.03 -20.11
N ASP A 194 5.73 -10.44 -20.35
CA ASP A 194 6.92 -11.21 -20.72
C ASP A 194 7.44 -12.04 -19.55
N TYR A 195 7.30 -11.56 -18.32
CA TYR A 195 7.60 -12.33 -17.12
C TYR A 195 6.64 -13.52 -16.96
N GLN A 196 5.34 -13.31 -17.15
CA GLN A 196 4.34 -14.38 -17.14
C GLN A 196 4.63 -15.43 -18.22
N LYS A 197 4.94 -15.01 -19.46
CA LYS A 197 5.35 -15.95 -20.53
C LYS A 197 6.60 -16.73 -20.17
N PHE A 198 7.57 -16.10 -19.50
CA PHE A 198 8.79 -16.75 -19.04
C PHE A 198 8.46 -17.85 -18.01
N ILE A 199 7.63 -17.54 -17.02
CA ILE A 199 7.14 -18.52 -16.03
C ILE A 199 6.36 -19.64 -16.72
N ASP A 200 5.42 -19.32 -17.61
CA ASP A 200 4.61 -20.31 -18.35
C ASP A 200 5.48 -21.25 -19.19
N LYS A 201 6.54 -20.73 -19.82
CA LYS A 201 7.48 -21.56 -20.56
C LYS A 201 8.22 -22.52 -19.62
N GLY A 202 8.72 -22.03 -18.48
CA GLY A 202 9.38 -22.86 -17.48
C GLY A 202 8.46 -23.95 -16.93
N LEU A 203 7.19 -23.62 -16.68
CA LEU A 203 6.17 -24.58 -16.25
C LEU A 203 5.93 -25.66 -17.31
N LYS A 204 5.79 -25.30 -18.59
CA LYS A 204 5.63 -26.28 -19.69
C LYS A 204 6.84 -27.22 -19.82
N GLU A 205 8.06 -26.71 -19.59
CA GLU A 205 9.26 -27.54 -19.60
C GLU A 205 9.28 -28.53 -18.42
N LEU A 206 8.84 -28.11 -17.22
CA LEU A 206 8.68 -28.99 -16.07
C LEU A 206 7.58 -30.05 -16.28
N GLU A 207 6.43 -29.66 -16.85
CA GLU A 207 5.34 -30.58 -17.19
C GLU A 207 5.80 -31.67 -18.17
N LYS A 208 6.55 -31.27 -19.21
CA LYS A 208 7.16 -32.21 -20.16
C LYS A 208 8.12 -33.17 -19.46
N LYS A 209 8.97 -32.65 -18.56
CA LYS A 209 9.93 -33.47 -17.80
C LYS A 209 9.23 -34.47 -16.88
N ILE A 210 8.14 -34.08 -16.22
CA ILE A 210 7.30 -35.00 -15.43
C ILE A 210 6.79 -36.14 -16.30
N GLN A 211 6.25 -35.84 -17.49
CA GLN A 211 5.73 -36.86 -18.39
C GLN A 211 6.82 -37.83 -18.87
N GLU A 212 8.03 -37.34 -19.14
CA GLU A 212 9.19 -38.16 -19.49
C GLU A 212 9.59 -39.10 -18.33
N VAL A 213 9.74 -38.55 -17.12
CA VAL A 213 10.09 -39.31 -15.90
C VAL A 213 9.05 -40.39 -15.59
N GLU A 214 7.76 -40.10 -15.80
CA GLU A 214 6.67 -41.08 -15.60
C GLU A 214 6.69 -42.19 -16.64
N ASN A 215 7.02 -41.87 -17.90
CA ASN A 215 7.16 -42.90 -18.93
C ASN A 215 8.36 -43.81 -18.61
N ASP A 216 9.46 -43.24 -18.13
CA ASP A 216 10.63 -44.01 -17.69
C ASP A 216 10.34 -44.86 -16.44
N SER A 217 9.60 -44.33 -15.47
CA SER A 217 9.25 -45.08 -14.26
C SER A 217 8.37 -46.27 -14.60
N ASN A 218 7.35 -46.10 -15.45
CA ASN A 218 6.49 -47.20 -15.90
C ASN A 218 7.31 -48.29 -16.62
N ARG A 219 8.22 -47.90 -17.53
CA ARG A 219 9.15 -48.85 -18.16
C ARG A 219 10.02 -49.58 -17.14
N ALA A 220 10.52 -48.91 -16.11
CA ALA A 220 11.31 -49.53 -15.06
C ALA A 220 10.49 -50.57 -14.28
N PHE A 221 9.22 -50.26 -13.98
CA PHE A 221 8.30 -51.19 -13.33
C PHE A 221 8.04 -52.44 -14.17
N ASP A 222 7.73 -52.27 -15.45
CA ASP A 222 7.45 -53.37 -16.40
C ASP A 222 8.66 -54.30 -16.56
N ASN A 223 9.87 -53.73 -16.57
CA ASN A 223 11.12 -54.47 -16.64
C ASN A 223 11.57 -55.05 -15.28
N ARG A 224 10.75 -54.96 -14.24
CA ARG A 224 11.05 -55.41 -12.87
C ARG A 224 12.28 -54.72 -12.24
N ASN A 225 12.63 -53.54 -12.73
CA ASN A 225 13.65 -52.68 -12.12
C ASN A 225 12.98 -51.77 -11.07
N TYR A 226 12.57 -52.37 -9.96
CA TYR A 226 11.76 -51.69 -8.95
C TYR A 226 12.50 -50.57 -8.19
N LYS A 227 13.83 -50.66 -8.08
CA LYS A 227 14.67 -49.60 -7.51
C LYS A 227 14.56 -48.32 -8.33
N GLU A 228 14.72 -48.46 -9.65
CA GLU A 228 14.64 -47.34 -10.57
C GLU A 228 13.22 -46.77 -10.65
N PHE A 229 12.21 -47.63 -10.62
CA PHE A 229 10.81 -47.21 -10.54
C PHE A 229 10.55 -46.28 -9.35
N ILE A 230 10.92 -46.68 -8.12
CA ILE A 230 10.71 -45.86 -6.92
C ILE A 230 11.48 -44.53 -7.02
N ARG A 231 12.73 -44.58 -7.49
CA ARG A 231 13.56 -43.37 -7.66
C ARG A 231 12.91 -42.36 -8.61
N LEU A 232 12.44 -42.82 -9.77
CA LEU A 232 11.82 -41.97 -10.78
C LEU A 232 10.45 -41.46 -10.34
N MET A 233 9.63 -42.28 -9.68
CA MET A 233 8.35 -41.82 -9.15
C MET A 233 8.52 -40.74 -8.07
N TYR A 234 9.52 -40.88 -7.19
CA TYR A 234 9.86 -39.84 -6.23
C TYR A 234 10.24 -38.54 -6.92
N LEU A 235 11.13 -38.60 -7.93
CA LEU A 235 11.52 -37.46 -8.74
C LEU A 235 10.33 -36.79 -9.44
N SER A 236 9.36 -37.57 -9.94
CA SER A 236 8.13 -37.03 -10.53
C SER A 236 7.35 -36.19 -9.51
N ILE A 237 7.16 -36.68 -8.28
CA ILE A 237 6.48 -35.90 -7.24
C ILE A 237 7.26 -34.65 -6.87
N GLU A 238 8.60 -34.72 -6.76
CA GLU A 238 9.43 -33.52 -6.51
C GLU A 238 9.16 -32.44 -7.57
N LYS A 239 9.12 -32.82 -8.86
CA LYS A 239 8.82 -31.88 -9.95
C LYS A 239 7.38 -31.36 -9.93
N ILE A 240 6.41 -32.18 -9.53
CA ILE A 240 5.03 -31.71 -9.33
C ILE A 240 4.97 -30.68 -8.19
N VAL A 241 5.66 -30.93 -7.08
CA VAL A 241 5.73 -30.00 -5.95
C VAL A 241 6.42 -28.70 -6.35
N GLU A 242 7.51 -28.75 -7.12
CA GLU A 242 8.19 -27.58 -7.67
C GLU A 242 7.24 -26.72 -8.52
N ILE A 243 6.45 -27.33 -9.39
CA ILE A 243 5.43 -26.63 -10.20
C ILE A 243 4.39 -25.95 -9.30
N ILE A 244 3.87 -26.67 -8.30
CA ILE A 244 2.86 -26.13 -7.38
C ILE A 244 3.46 -24.98 -6.56
N TYR A 245 4.69 -25.13 -6.08
CA TYR A 245 5.42 -24.12 -5.34
C TYR A 245 5.59 -22.85 -6.18
N LEU A 246 6.08 -22.99 -7.42
CA LEU A 246 6.24 -21.85 -8.34
C LEU A 246 4.92 -21.12 -8.61
N ARG A 247 3.77 -21.83 -8.67
CA ARG A 247 2.47 -21.18 -8.88
C ARG A 247 1.86 -20.56 -7.63
N VAL A 248 1.91 -21.25 -6.49
CA VAL A 248 1.23 -20.86 -5.25
C VAL A 248 2.07 -19.87 -4.45
N ILE A 249 3.37 -20.17 -4.35
CA ILE A 249 4.31 -19.37 -3.58
C ILE A 249 4.86 -18.27 -4.47
N GLY A 250 5.24 -18.58 -5.71
CA GLY A 250 5.80 -17.59 -6.64
C GLY A 250 7.23 -17.17 -6.28
N GLU A 251 7.96 -18.01 -5.54
CA GLU A 251 9.38 -17.78 -5.19
C GLU A 251 10.26 -18.69 -6.06
N PRO A 252 11.50 -18.27 -6.38
CA PRO A 252 12.49 -19.19 -6.93
C PRO A 252 12.64 -20.41 -6.02
N ILE A 253 12.72 -21.60 -6.61
CA ILE A 253 12.98 -22.83 -5.85
C ILE A 253 14.31 -22.65 -5.11
N PRO A 254 14.37 -22.84 -3.77
CA PRO A 254 15.62 -22.72 -3.03
C PRO A 254 16.67 -23.72 -3.56
N ASN A 255 17.93 -23.31 -3.65
CA ASN A 255 18.97 -24.14 -4.26
C ASN A 255 19.27 -25.40 -3.40
N ASP A 256 19.07 -26.57 -4.02
CA ASP A 256 19.80 -27.86 -3.98
C ASP A 256 20.27 -28.51 -2.66
N ASP A 257 19.78 -28.13 -1.49
CA ASP A 257 19.80 -29.07 -0.35
C ASP A 257 18.51 -29.90 -0.35
N ASP A 258 18.64 -31.23 -0.53
CA ASP A 258 17.60 -32.29 -0.60
C ASP A 258 16.48 -32.21 0.48
N LEU A 259 16.57 -31.29 1.43
CA LEU A 259 15.58 -30.98 2.45
C LEU A 259 14.36 -30.19 1.95
N ASN A 260 14.37 -29.75 0.69
CA ASN A 260 13.45 -28.72 0.22
C ASN A 260 12.01 -29.18 -0.10
N THR A 261 11.77 -30.44 -0.49
CA THR A 261 10.41 -30.82 -0.96
C THR A 261 9.36 -30.84 0.15
N SER A 262 9.71 -31.29 1.35
CA SER A 262 8.81 -31.25 2.51
C SER A 262 8.49 -29.81 2.90
N ASP A 263 9.51 -28.94 2.92
CA ASP A 263 9.37 -27.53 3.25
C ASP A 263 8.54 -26.79 2.20
N MET A 264 8.72 -27.12 0.91
CA MET A 264 7.88 -26.60 -0.18
C MET A 264 6.42 -27.04 -0.01
N ILE A 265 6.17 -28.30 0.35
CA ILE A 265 4.81 -28.79 0.63
C ILE A 265 4.20 -28.03 1.81
N GLU A 266 4.94 -27.84 2.90
CA GLU A 266 4.47 -27.12 4.08
C GLU A 266 4.16 -25.66 3.76
N GLN A 267 5.06 -24.95 3.06
CA GLN A 267 4.83 -23.57 2.61
C GLN A 267 3.57 -23.46 1.76
N VAL A 268 3.38 -24.39 0.81
CA VAL A 268 2.17 -24.46 -0.02
C VAL A 268 0.92 -24.70 0.84
N GLN A 269 0.96 -25.64 1.79
CA GLN A 269 -0.15 -25.91 2.71
C GLN A 269 -0.51 -24.68 3.56
N THR A 270 0.50 -23.99 4.11
CA THR A 270 0.32 -22.76 4.89
C THR A 270 -0.30 -21.66 4.03
N LYS A 271 0.22 -21.43 2.82
CA LYS A 271 -0.29 -20.41 1.90
C LYS A 271 -1.73 -20.65 1.49
N LEU A 272 -2.12 -21.91 1.30
CA LEU A 272 -3.48 -22.30 0.91
C LEU A 272 -4.43 -22.52 2.11
N GLY A 273 -3.92 -22.50 3.34
CA GLY A 273 -4.69 -22.85 4.53
C GLY A 273 -5.28 -24.26 4.49
N LYS A 274 -4.59 -25.21 3.84
CA LYS A 274 -5.10 -26.56 3.60
C LYS A 274 -4.03 -27.61 3.86
N ASP A 275 -4.38 -28.62 4.66
CA ASP A 275 -3.52 -29.77 4.90
C ASP A 275 -3.77 -30.89 3.88
N PHE A 276 -2.74 -31.30 3.15
CA PHE A 276 -2.80 -32.39 2.19
C PHE A 276 -2.67 -33.78 2.83
N ASN A 277 -2.25 -33.86 4.09
CA ASN A 277 -1.95 -35.09 4.82
C ASN A 277 -0.96 -36.00 4.04
N LEU A 278 0.08 -35.39 3.48
CA LEU A 278 1.09 -36.06 2.65
C LEU A 278 2.44 -36.24 3.33
N LEU A 279 2.82 -35.35 4.27
CA LEU A 279 4.19 -35.23 4.79
C LEU A 279 4.72 -36.54 5.41
N ASP A 280 3.95 -37.20 6.28
CA ASP A 280 4.37 -38.45 6.93
C ASP A 280 4.65 -39.56 5.92
N LYS A 281 3.74 -39.72 4.96
CA LYS A 281 3.88 -40.75 3.92
C LYS A 281 5.02 -40.41 2.96
N PHE A 282 5.17 -39.14 2.62
CA PHE A 282 6.24 -38.66 1.76
C PHE A 282 7.62 -38.88 2.39
N HIS A 283 7.75 -38.66 3.70
CA HIS A 283 8.97 -38.92 4.46
C HIS A 283 9.39 -40.39 4.39
N LYS A 284 8.45 -41.33 4.56
CA LYS A 284 8.72 -42.78 4.40
C LYS A 284 9.35 -43.10 3.03
N TRP A 285 8.77 -42.58 1.95
CA TRP A 285 9.25 -42.86 0.59
C TRP A 285 10.56 -42.14 0.26
N ARG A 286 10.80 -40.97 0.84
CA ARG A 286 12.10 -40.28 0.79
C ARG A 286 13.21 -41.14 1.40
N LEU A 287 12.98 -41.66 2.61
CA LEU A 287 13.94 -42.56 3.28
C LEU A 287 14.21 -43.79 2.41
N MET A 288 13.16 -44.41 1.86
CA MET A 288 13.32 -45.56 0.97
C MET A 288 14.12 -45.23 -0.30
N ARG A 289 13.90 -44.06 -0.92
CA ARG A 289 14.71 -43.59 -2.05
C ARG A 289 16.17 -43.42 -1.65
N ASN A 290 16.43 -42.85 -0.47
CA ASN A 290 17.79 -42.68 0.03
C ASN A 290 18.48 -44.02 0.29
N ASP A 291 17.79 -44.99 0.87
CA ASP A 291 18.32 -46.35 1.08
C ASP A 291 18.58 -47.06 -0.26
N ILE A 292 17.75 -46.84 -1.29
CA ILE A 292 18.01 -47.35 -2.65
C ILE A 292 19.29 -46.74 -3.23
N VAL A 293 19.48 -45.42 -3.08
CA VAL A 293 20.60 -44.67 -3.68
C VAL A 293 21.92 -44.91 -2.94
N HIS A 294 21.90 -44.93 -1.61
CA HIS A 294 23.11 -44.95 -0.78
C HIS A 294 23.42 -46.33 -0.20
N GLU A 295 22.38 -47.11 0.14
CA GLU A 295 22.54 -48.41 0.81
C GLU A 295 22.27 -49.61 -0.13
N ASN A 296 22.04 -49.35 -1.42
CA ASN A 296 21.72 -50.36 -2.43
C ASN A 296 20.54 -51.27 -2.05
N LEU A 297 19.57 -50.77 -1.28
CA LEU A 297 18.41 -51.52 -0.81
C LEU A 297 17.73 -52.29 -1.96
N ASP A 298 17.41 -53.57 -1.74
CA ASP A 298 16.64 -54.36 -2.69
C ASP A 298 15.14 -54.15 -2.53
N VAL A 299 14.42 -54.07 -3.66
CA VAL A 299 13.00 -53.73 -3.67
C VAL A 299 12.23 -54.89 -4.28
N ASN A 300 11.36 -55.51 -3.47
CA ASN A 300 10.51 -56.60 -3.94
C ASN A 300 9.26 -56.05 -4.68
N PRO A 301 8.57 -56.89 -5.49
CA PRO A 301 7.41 -56.46 -6.26
C PRO A 301 6.27 -55.88 -5.41
N LYS A 302 6.04 -56.40 -4.19
CA LYS A 302 4.98 -55.92 -3.30
C LYS A 302 5.26 -54.48 -2.85
N THR A 303 6.49 -54.18 -2.46
CA THR A 303 6.91 -52.82 -2.09
C THR A 303 6.80 -51.86 -3.27
N ALA A 304 7.14 -52.30 -4.49
CA ALA A 304 6.96 -51.51 -5.70
C ALA A 304 5.48 -51.20 -5.99
N GLU A 305 4.59 -52.16 -5.76
CA GLU A 305 3.14 -51.98 -5.93
C GLU A 305 2.57 -50.98 -4.91
N GLU A 306 2.97 -51.09 -3.64
CA GLU A 306 2.62 -50.13 -2.59
C GLU A 306 3.12 -48.70 -2.94
N ALA A 307 4.31 -48.60 -3.52
CA ALA A 307 4.85 -47.32 -4.00
C ALA A 307 3.99 -46.75 -5.11
N ARG A 308 3.64 -47.58 -6.11
CA ARG A 308 2.81 -47.18 -7.26
C ARG A 308 1.48 -46.60 -6.81
N GLU A 309 0.76 -47.30 -5.94
CA GLU A 309 -0.52 -46.85 -5.39
C GLU A 309 -0.36 -45.51 -4.65
N PHE A 310 0.64 -45.41 -3.76
CA PHE A 310 0.91 -44.18 -3.03
C PHE A 310 1.16 -43.00 -3.97
N TYR A 311 2.01 -43.18 -4.98
CA TYR A 311 2.39 -42.09 -5.87
C TYR A 311 1.25 -41.67 -6.78
N GLN A 312 0.41 -42.60 -7.26
CA GLN A 312 -0.80 -42.26 -8.02
C GLN A 312 -1.74 -41.39 -7.19
N VAL A 313 -2.07 -41.84 -5.97
CA VAL A 313 -2.95 -41.08 -5.06
C VAL A 313 -2.34 -39.72 -4.71
N THR A 314 -1.02 -39.65 -4.49
CA THR A 314 -0.33 -38.40 -4.16
C THR A 314 -0.34 -37.44 -5.33
N LYS A 315 -0.01 -37.91 -6.53
CA LYS A 315 -0.08 -37.13 -7.77
C LYS A 315 -1.48 -36.58 -7.98
N GLU A 316 -2.51 -37.43 -7.93
CA GLU A 316 -3.90 -36.99 -8.11
C GLU A 316 -4.29 -35.93 -7.08
N LYS A 317 -3.93 -36.12 -5.80
CA LYS A 317 -4.19 -35.12 -4.77
C LYS A 317 -3.52 -33.79 -5.08
N LEU A 318 -2.22 -33.81 -5.40
CA LEU A 318 -1.43 -32.61 -5.70
C LEU A 318 -1.97 -31.90 -6.96
N MET A 319 -2.24 -32.63 -8.04
CA MET A 319 -2.77 -32.08 -9.29
C MET A 319 -4.21 -31.56 -9.12
N ASN A 320 -5.06 -32.26 -8.35
CA ASN A 320 -6.41 -31.76 -8.05
C ASN A 320 -6.36 -30.49 -7.21
N GLN A 321 -5.38 -30.30 -6.34
CA GLN A 321 -5.21 -29.00 -5.69
C GLN A 321 -4.79 -27.96 -6.72
N PHE A 322 -3.79 -28.25 -7.53
CA PHE A 322 -3.26 -27.35 -8.54
C PHE A 322 -4.32 -26.79 -9.50
N TYR A 323 -5.15 -27.64 -10.11
CA TYR A 323 -6.16 -27.22 -11.09
C TYR A 323 -7.31 -26.41 -10.50
N ASN A 324 -7.52 -26.45 -9.18
CA ASN A 324 -8.56 -25.65 -8.54
C ASN A 324 -8.11 -24.22 -8.21
N PHE A 325 -6.83 -23.88 -8.41
CA PHE A 325 -6.28 -22.54 -8.12
C PHE A 325 -5.86 -21.76 -9.38
N SER A 326 -5.85 -22.39 -10.55
CA SER A 326 -5.75 -21.75 -11.87
C SER A 326 -7.14 -21.48 -12.43
#